data_AF-A0A7J3MUN8-F1
#
_entry.id   AF-A0A7J3MUN8-F1
#
_cell.length_a   1.000
_cell.length_b   1.000
_cell.length_c   1.000
_cell.angle_alpha   90.00
_cell.angle_beta   90.00
_cell.angle_gamma   90.00
#
_symmetry.space_group_name_H-M   'P 1'
#
loop_
_entity.id
_entity.type
_entity.pdbx_description
1 polymer ?
#
loop_
_entity_poly.entity_id
_entity_poly.type
_entity_poly.pdbx_seq_one_letter_code
_entity_poly.pdbx_strand_id
1 'polypeptide(L)' 'MPKLKCPVCEGLVDVPDDALEGELFEHQECGAQLELVVENNQFALKIAEEVAEDWGE' A
#
# COMPACT_ATOMS: atom_id res chain seq x y z
N MET A 1 -2.06 14.48 -5.50
CA MET A 1 -2.51 13.23 -4.84
C MET A 1 -3.01 12.26 -5.91
N PRO A 2 -2.14 11.39 -6.44
CA PRO A 2 -2.57 10.25 -7.24
C PRO A 2 -3.55 9.37 -6.46
N LYS A 3 -4.53 8.80 -7.18
CA LYS A 3 -5.42 7.77 -6.64
C LYS A 3 -5.03 6.42 -7.20
N LEU A 4 -4.69 5.48 -6.33
CA LEU A 4 -4.34 4.12 -6.70
C LEU A 4 -5.49 3.18 -6.32
N LYS A 5 -5.63 2.08 -7.06
CA LYS A 5 -6.65 1.07 -6.75
C LYS A 5 -6.17 0.18 -5.61
N CYS A 6 -7.05 -0.02 -4.63
CA CYS A 6 -6.88 -1.04 -3.61
C CYS A 6 -7.00 -2.45 -4.26
N PRO A 7 -6.00 -3.34 -4.10
CA PRO A 7 -6.05 -4.69 -4.67
C PRO A 7 -7.06 -5.62 -3.95
N VAL A 8 -7.62 -5.20 -2.81
CA VAL A 8 -8.53 -6.01 -1.99
C VAL A 8 -10.00 -5.75 -2.33
N CYS A 9 -10.40 -4.47 -2.40
CA CYS A 9 -11.80 -4.09 -2.57
C CYS A 9 -12.04 -3.19 -3.80
N GLU A 10 -11.02 -2.97 -4.63
CA GLU A 10 -11.05 -2.12 -5.82
C GLU A 10 -11.38 -0.64 -5.58
N GLY A 11 -11.47 -0.22 -4.30
CA GLY A 11 -11.63 1.17 -3.88
C GLY A 11 -10.43 2.04 -4.25
N LEU A 12 -10.61 3.37 -4.20
CA LEU A 12 -9.55 4.32 -4.53
C LEU A 12 -8.86 4.81 -3.25
N VAL A 13 -7.54 4.64 -3.18
CA VAL A 13 -6.70 5.12 -2.09
C VAL A 13 -6.01 6.41 -2.54
N ASP A 14 -6.19 7.47 -1.77
CA ASP A 14 -5.47 8.73 -1.97
C ASP A 14 -4.03 8.57 -1.46
N VAL A 15 -3.06 8.74 -2.37
CA VAL A 15 -1.63 8.63 -2.07
C VAL A 15 -1.01 10.03 -2.17
N PRO A 16 -0.22 10.48 -1.16
CA PRO A 16 0.50 11.75 -1.21
C PRO A 16 1.47 11.82 -2.40
N ASP A 17 1.72 13.03 -2.92
CA ASP A 17 2.65 13.21 -4.05
C ASP A 17 4.12 13.02 -3.63
N ASP A 18 4.43 13.08 -2.34
CA ASP A 18 5.74 12.86 -1.73
C ASP A 18 5.93 11.45 -1.15
N ALA A 19 4.96 10.55 -1.35
CA ALA A 19 5.04 9.17 -0.90
C ALA A 19 6.21 8.43 -1.56
N LEU A 20 6.89 7.60 -0.78
CA LEU A 20 8.05 6.82 -1.22
C LEU A 20 7.70 5.34 -1.38
N GLU A 21 8.41 4.64 -2.26
CA GLU A 21 8.32 3.18 -2.37
C GLU A 21 8.58 2.51 -1.01
N GLY A 22 7.75 1.54 -0.64
CA GLY A 22 7.75 0.85 0.64
C GLY A 22 6.89 1.53 1.72
N GLU A 23 6.33 2.71 1.46
CA GLU A 23 5.45 3.39 2.42
C GLU A 23 4.14 2.63 2.61
N LEU A 24 3.66 2.58 3.86
CA LEU A 24 2.48 1.82 4.26
C LEU A 24 1.24 2.72 4.38
N PHE A 25 0.13 2.23 3.85
CA PHE A 25 -1.17 2.90 3.84
C PHE A 25 -2.26 1.97 4.36
N GLU A 26 -3.11 2.47 5.25
CA GLU A 26 -4.33 1.76 5.65
C GLU A 26 -5.50 2.23 4.79
N HIS A 27 -6.18 1.29 4.12
CA HIS A 27 -7.40 1.61 3.40
C HIS A 27 -8.61 1.65 4.35
N GLN A 28 -9.10 2.85 4.64
CA GLN A 28 -10.18 3.07 5.60
C GLN A 28 -11.50 2.35 5.27
N GLU A 29 -11.77 2.02 4.00
CA GLU A 29 -13.03 1.35 3.62
C GLU A 29 -13.00 -0.15 3.89
N CYS A 30 -11.88 -0.83 3.66
CA CYS A 30 -11.78 -2.30 3.79
C CYS A 30 -10.83 -2.78 4.90
N GLY A 31 -10.12 -1.87 5.55
CA GLY A 31 -9.16 -2.15 6.63
C GLY A 31 -7.85 -2.80 6.17
N ALA A 32 -7.60 -2.88 4.85
CA ALA A 32 -6.39 -3.50 4.34
C ALA A 32 -5.16 -2.62 4.62
N GLN A 33 -4.08 -3.25 5.10
CA GLN A 33 -2.76 -2.64 5.12
C GLN A 33 -2.13 -2.82 3.74
N LEU A 34 -1.71 -1.73 3.13
CA LEU A 34 -1.20 -1.66 1.76
C LEU A 34 0.20 -1.08 1.75
N GLU A 35 1.04 -1.51 0.83
CA GLU A 35 2.38 -0.98 0.61
C GLU A 35 2.46 -0.36 -0.79
N LEU A 36 3.03 0.85 -0.89
CA LEU A 36 3.31 1.52 -2.14
C LEU A 36 4.51 0.87 -2.83
N VAL A 37 4.32 0.40 -4.05
CA VAL A 37 5.37 -0.21 -4.88
C VAL A 37 5.50 0.51 -6.21
N VAL A 38 6.69 0.45 -6.81
CA VAL A 38 6.92 0.97 -8.16
C VAL A 38 7.08 -0.19 -9.13
N GLU A 39 6.07 -0.44 -9.94
CA GLU A 39 6.10 -1.45 -10.99
C GLU A 39 6.16 -0.78 -12.36
N ASN A 40 7.14 -1.14 -13.19
CA ASN A 40 7.32 -0.58 -14.53
C ASN A 40 7.34 0.98 -14.56
N ASN A 41 8.03 1.59 -13.60
CA ASN A 41 8.05 3.05 -13.40
C ASN A 41 6.69 3.70 -13.10
N GLN A 42 5.72 2.93 -12.59
CA GLN A 42 4.41 3.43 -12.16
C GLN A 42 4.13 3.01 -10.72
N PHE A 43 3.51 3.92 -9.96
CA PHE A 43 3.07 3.61 -8.60
C PHE A 43 1.88 2.65 -8.61
N ALA A 44 1.93 1.64 -7.74
CA ALA A 44 0.85 0.69 -7.48
C ALA A 44 0.77 0.35 -5.99
N LEU A 45 -0.32 -0.29 -5.56
CA LEU A 45 -0.50 -0.77 -4.19
C LEU A 45 -0.56 -2.29 -4.18
N LYS A 46 0.19 -2.92 -3.27
CA LYS A 46 0.05 -4.34 -2.92
C LYS A 46 -0.42 -4.47 -1.47
N ILE A 47 -0.89 -5.65 -1.08
CA ILE A 47 -1.14 -5.94 0.35
C ILE A 47 0.22 -5.91 1.06
N ALA A 48 0.31 -5.15 2.15
CA ALA A 48 1.50 -5.11 2.98
C ALA A 48 1.71 -6.49 3.59
N GLU A 49 2.96 -6.98 3.59
CA GLU A 49 3.26 -8.22 4.27
C GLU A 49 3.02 -8.03 5.77
N GLU A 50 2.24 -8.92 6.39
CA GLU A 50 2.25 -9.05 7.84
C GLU A 50 3.68 -9.38 8.22
N VAL A 51 4.32 -8.53 9.03
CA VAL A 51 5.64 -8.85 9.54
C VAL A 51 5.49 -10.17 10.28
N ALA A 52 5.99 -11.26 9.69
CA ALA A 52 6.06 -12.54 10.36
C ALA A 52 6.69 -12.27 11.73
N GLU A 53 6.07 -12.80 12.78
CA GLU A 53 6.47 -12.60 14.18
C GLU A 53 7.83 -13.25 14.52
N ASP A 54 8.80 -13.15 13.61
CA ASP A 54 10.20 -13.53 13.77
C ASP A 54 11.04 -12.27 14.03
N TRP A 55 10.47 -11.30 14.76
CA TRP A 55 11.22 -10.22 15.39
C TRP A 55 12.13 -10.82 16.48
N GLY A 56 13.19 -11.51 16.06
CA GLY A 56 14.30 -11.98 16.87
C GLY A 56 13.95 -13.05 17.90
N GLU A 57 14.67 -14.18 17.83
CA GLU A 57 15.12 -14.85 19.07
C GLU A 57 15.88 -13.89 19.99
#